data_AF-A0A942JIC9-F1
#
_entry.id   AF-A0A942JIC9-F1
#
_cell.length_a   1.000
_cell.length_b   1.000
_cell.length_c   1.000
_cell.angle_alpha   90.00
_cell.angle_beta   90.00
_cell.angle_gamma   90.00
#
_symmetry.space_group_name_H-M   'P 1'
#
loop_
_entity.id
_entity.type
_entity.pdbx_description
1 polymer ?
#
loop_
_entity_poly.entity_id
_entity_poly.type
_entity_poly.pdbx_seq_one_letter_code
_entity_poly.pdbx_strand_id
1 'polypeptide(L)' 'EDGIPYVIEINPLPGLAPGYSDFPVSAEAAGLQFPQLIAEILNTAICRVRGVSLLARTAT' A
#
# COMPACT_ATOMS: atom_id res chain seq x y z
N GLU A 1 1.76 -11.43 29.15
CA GLU A 1 2.37 -11.56 27.81
C GLU A 1 2.70 -10.16 27.34
N ASP A 2 3.97 -9.83 27.22
CA ASP A 2 4.55 -8.49 27.49
C ASP A 2 4.26 -7.40 26.43
N GLY A 3 3.19 -7.52 25.64
CA GLY A 3 2.83 -6.57 24.59
C GLY A 3 3.84 -6.51 23.44
N ILE A 4 4.69 -7.54 23.31
CA ILE A 4 5.74 -7.61 22.29
C ILE A 4 5.12 -8.12 20.97
N PRO A 5 5.16 -7.32 19.88
CA PRO A 5 4.70 -7.77 18.58
C PRO A 5 5.72 -8.71 17.93
N TYR A 6 5.23 -9.74 17.23
CA TYR A 6 6.05 -10.68 16.45
C TYR A 6 5.63 -10.63 14.98
N VAL A 7 6.61 -10.63 14.07
CA VAL A 7 6.36 -10.72 12.62
C VAL A 7 6.09 -12.17 12.27
N ILE A 8 4.94 -12.44 11.66
CA ILE A 8 4.52 -13.80 11.29
C ILE A 8 4.71 -14.04 9.79
N GLU A 9 4.36 -13.06 8.95
CA GLU A 9 4.52 -13.15 7.50
C GLU A 9 4.78 -11.79 6.84
N ILE A 10 5.28 -11.85 5.61
CA ILE A 10 5.34 -10.73 4.67
C ILE A 10 4.79 -11.24 3.34
N ASN A 11 3.64 -10.73 2.92
CA ASN A 11 3.03 -11.08 1.64
C ASN A 11 3.27 -9.97 0.60
N PRO A 12 4.12 -10.20 -0.43
CA PRO A 12 4.37 -9.21 -1.48
C PRO A 12 3.21 -9.09 -2.48
N LEU A 13 2.22 -9.98 -2.44
CA LEU A 13 1.04 -9.97 -3.31
C LEU A 13 -0.24 -10.19 -2.48
N PRO A 14 -0.65 -9.21 -1.67
CA PRO A 14 -1.87 -9.29 -0.87
C PRO A 14 -3.12 -9.30 -1.76
N GLY A 15 -4.24 -9.80 -1.23
CA GLY A 15 -5.54 -9.65 -1.87
C GLY A 15 -5.93 -8.18 -2.05
N LEU A 16 -6.67 -7.89 -3.12
CA LEU A 16 -7.11 -6.53 -3.48
C LEU A 16 -8.64 -6.40 -3.55
N ALA A 17 -9.41 -7.34 -2.99
CA ALA A 17 -10.86 -7.24 -2.99
C ALA A 17 -11.31 -6.10 -2.06
N PRO A 18 -11.96 -5.03 -2.55
CA PRO A 18 -12.39 -3.90 -1.72
C PRO A 18 -13.41 -4.35 -0.67
N GLY A 19 -13.29 -3.84 0.55
CA GLY A 19 -14.17 -4.18 1.67
C GLY A 19 -13.98 -5.60 2.25
N TYR A 20 -13.01 -6.38 1.75
CA TYR A 20 -12.74 -7.74 2.23
C TYR A 20 -11.27 -8.01 2.50
N SER A 21 -10.38 -7.70 1.55
CA SER A 21 -8.95 -7.96 1.72
C SER A 21 -8.30 -6.97 2.70
N ASP A 22 -7.43 -7.47 3.57
CA ASP A 22 -6.79 -6.68 4.64
C ASP A 22 -6.07 -5.44 4.13
N PHE A 23 -5.42 -5.54 2.95
CA PHE A 23 -4.65 -4.44 2.40
C PHE A 23 -5.53 -3.25 1.96
N PRO A 24 -6.58 -3.42 1.12
CA PRO A 24 -7.60 -2.40 0.90
C PRO A 24 -8.28 -1.88 2.16
N VAL A 25 -8.65 -2.75 3.11
CA VAL A 25 -9.31 -2.35 4.36
C VAL A 25 -8.41 -1.46 5.20
N SER A 26 -7.12 -1.80 5.30
CA SER A 26 -6.13 -1.00 6.03
C SER A 26 -5.88 0.36 5.34
N ALA A 27 -5.85 0.38 4.00
CA ALA A 27 -5.70 1.62 3.24
C ALA A 27 -6.90 2.56 3.43
N GLU A 28 -8.12 2.02 3.40
CA GLU A 28 -9.34 2.77 3.66
C GLU A 28 -9.36 3.34 5.09
N ALA A 29 -8.96 2.55 6.09
CA ALA A 29 -8.81 3.01 7.47
C ALA A 29 -7.76 4.13 7.60
N ALA A 30 -6.77 4.18 6.71
CA ALA A 30 -5.79 5.26 6.59
C ALA A 30 -6.27 6.46 5.74
N GLY A 31 -7.53 6.45 5.28
CA GLY A 31 -8.14 7.54 4.49
C GLY A 31 -7.88 7.45 2.98
N LEU A 32 -7.31 6.35 2.49
CA LEU A 32 -7.04 6.13 1.07
C LEU A 32 -8.14 5.28 0.43
N GLN A 33 -8.96 5.90 -0.42
CA GLN A 33 -10.04 5.21 -1.13
C GLN A 33 -9.47 4.18 -2.13
N PHE A 34 -10.21 3.11 -2.39
CA PHE A 34 -9.73 2.02 -3.24
C PHE A 34 -9.19 2.47 -4.62
N PRO A 35 -9.82 3.40 -5.37
CA PRO A 35 -9.25 3.91 -6.62
C PRO A 35 -7.90 4.62 -6.43
N GLN A 36 -7.71 5.32 -5.31
CA GLN A 36 -6.45 6.01 -4.98
C GLN A 36 -5.37 4.99 -4.63
N LEU A 37 -5.71 3.92 -3.91
CA LEU A 37 -4.80 2.80 -3.62
C LEU A 37 -4.28 2.18 -4.93
N ILE A 38 -5.17 1.85 -5.86
CA ILE A 38 -4.79 1.28 -7.15
C ILE A 38 -3.89 2.24 -7.95
N ALA A 39 -4.22 3.54 -7.95
CA ALA A 39 -3.41 4.56 -8.60
C ALA A 39 -1.99 4.63 -7.98
N GLU A 40 -1.85 4.57 -6.65
CA GLU A 40 -0.55 4.59 -6.00
C GLU A 40 0.28 3.31 -6.23
N ILE A 41 -0.35 2.13 -6.31
CA ILE A 41 0.34 0.90 -6.73
C ILE A 41 0.92 1.06 -8.14
N LEU A 42 0.11 1.55 -9.08
CA LEU A 42 0.52 1.75 -10.46
C LEU A 42 1.63 2.80 -10.58
N ASN A 43 1.48 3.95 -9.91
CA ASN A 43 2.47 5.02 -9.89
C ASN A 43 3.79 4.53 -9.31
N THR A 44 3.73 3.75 -8.22
CA THR A 44 4.92 3.14 -7.61
C THR A 44 5.64 2.20 -8.58
N ALA A 45 4.88 1.41 -9.34
CA ALA A 45 5.45 0.55 -10.38
C ALA A 45 6.11 1.36 -11.50
N ILE A 46 5.47 2.43 -11.98
CA ILE A 46 6.02 3.32 -13.02
C ILE A 46 7.32 3.98 -12.54
N CYS A 47 7.36 4.52 -11.32
CA CYS A 47 8.56 5.12 -10.75
C CYS A 47 9.72 4.14 -10.71
N ARG A 48 9.47 2.88 -10.28
CA ARG A 48 10.48 1.82 -10.25
C ARG A 48 11.01 1.49 -11.65
N VAL A 49 10.12 1.36 -12.63
CA VAL A 49 10.50 1.04 -14.03
C VAL A 49 11.29 2.18 -14.66
N ARG A 50 10.96 3.43 -14.34
CA ARG A 50 11.62 4.62 -14.90
C ARG A 50 12.84 5.10 -14.12
N GLY A 51 13.13 4.51 -12.96
CA GLY A 51 14.21 4.97 -12.06
C GLY A 51 13.95 6.35 -11.46
N VAL A 52 12.70 6.79 -11.35
CA VAL A 52 12.31 8.09 -10.79
C VAL A 52 12.05 7.95 -9.29
N SER A 53 12.54 8.91 -8.49
CA SER A 53 12.35 8.92 -7.04
C SER A 53 10.87 9.12 -6.64
N LEU A 54 10.38 8.28 -5.73
CA LEU A 54 9.06 8.46 -5.10
C LEU A 54 9.00 9.71 -4.22
N LEU A 55 10.13 10.12 -3.63
CA LEU A 55 10.21 11.29 -2.74
C LEU A 55 10.07 12.62 -3.50
N ALA A 56 10.25 12.62 -4.82
CA ALA A 56 10.03 13.80 -5.65
C ALA A 56 8.53 14.09 -5.89
N ARG A 57 7.61 13.21 -5.43
CA ARG A 57 6.18 13.30 -5.70
C ARG A 57 5.34 13.97 -4.59
N THR A 58 5.86 14.18 -3.38
CA THR A 58 5.10 14.77 -2.25
C THR A 58 4.85 16.28 -2.36
N ALA A 59 5.04 16.88 -3.54
CA ALA A 59 4.87 18.30 -3.79
C ALA A 59 3.79 18.58 -4.86
N THR A 60 2.54 18.26 -4.55
CA THR A 60 1.34 18.82 -5.22
C THR A 60 0.13 18.67 -4.33
#